data_AF-A0A3N5VXK4-F1
#
_entry.id   AF-A0A3N5VXK4-F1
#
_cell.length_a   1.000
_cell.length_b   1.000
_cell.length_c   1.000
_cell.angle_alpha   90.00
_cell.angle_beta   90.00
_cell.angle_gamma   90.00
#
_symmetry.space_group_name_H-M   'P 1'
#
loop_
_entity.id
_entity.type
_entity.pdbx_description
1 polymer ?
#
loop_
_entity_poly.entity_id
_entity_poly.type
_entity_poly.pdbx_seq_one_letter_code
_entity_poly.pdbx_strand_id
1 'polypeptide(L)'
;MDHYMDCVMTGYSRENTLSQAWWERLPMFLRLIQMQGLVQSSKYLDDPDENIQAGLRYKIYCIEHDIPYLGFFDRVYSEARPFALSFRQA
;
A
#
# COMPACT_ATOMS: atom_id res chain seq x y z
N MET A 1 8.07 6.63 6.24
CA MET A 1 8.66 5.68 5.26
C MET A 1 10.17 5.74 5.32
N ASP A 2 10.76 6.94 5.26
CA ASP A 2 12.22 7.14 5.17
C ASP A 2 13.02 6.40 6.24
N HIS A 3 12.71 6.59 7.53
CA HIS A 3 13.43 5.89 8.61
C HIS A 3 13.36 4.35 8.49
N TYR A 4 12.21 3.81 8.10
CA TYR A 4 12.06 2.37 7.89
C TYR A 4 12.96 1.90 6.74
N MET A 5 12.95 2.65 5.64
CA MET A 5 13.77 2.36 4.47
C MET A 5 15.27 2.49 4.74
N ASP A 6 15.69 3.47 5.54
CA ASP A 6 17.09 3.62 5.98
C ASP A 6 17.56 2.39 6.78
N CYS A 7 16.72 1.90 7.70
CA CYS A 7 17.01 0.69 8.46
C CYS A 7 17.14 -0.54 7.54
N VAL A 8 16.22 -0.70 6.59
CA VAL A 8 16.26 -1.78 5.59
C VAL A 8 17.54 -1.69 4.76
N MET A 9 17.88 -0.51 4.24
CA MET A 9 19.04 -0.31 3.39
C MET A 9 20.36 -0.47 4.15
N THR A 10 20.41 -0.14 5.44
CA THR A 10 21.57 -0.38 6.30
C THR A 10 21.89 -1.87 6.42
N GLY A 11 20.87 -2.72 6.49
CA GLY A 11 21.04 -4.18 6.50
C GLY A 11 21.39 -4.72 5.11
N TYR A 12 20.60 -4.34 4.09
CA TYR A 12 20.75 -4.83 2.72
C TYR A 12 22.14 -4.52 2.14
N SER A 13 22.65 -3.32 2.41
CA SER A 13 23.92 -2.84 1.84
C SER A 13 25.17 -3.53 2.41
N ARG A 14 25.01 -4.38 3.44
CA ARG A 14 26.11 -5.20 3.98
C ARG A 14 26.50 -6.34 3.06
N GLU A 15 25.50 -6.90 2.39
CA GLU A 15 25.64 -8.12 1.58
C GLU A 15 25.40 -7.86 0.09
N ASN A 16 24.79 -6.71 -0.26
CA ASN A 16 24.45 -6.42 -1.64
C ASN A 16 24.59 -4.93 -2.00
N THR A 17 24.57 -4.62 -3.29
CA THR A 17 24.58 -3.24 -3.81
C THR A 17 23.30 -2.95 -4.58
N LEU A 18 22.67 -1.81 -4.31
CA LEU A 18 21.53 -1.31 -5.07
C LEU A 18 21.90 0.03 -5.70
N SER A 19 21.86 0.12 -7.03
CA SER A 19 22.13 1.39 -7.70
C SER A 19 21.03 2.41 -7.41
N GLN A 20 21.39 3.69 -7.37
CA GLN A 20 20.45 4.80 -7.21
C GLN A 20 19.32 4.76 -8.26
N ALA A 21 19.60 4.40 -9.50
CA ALA A 21 18.59 4.29 -10.56
C ALA A 21 17.51 3.22 -10.28
N TRP A 22 17.85 2.15 -9.55
CA TRP A 22 16.88 1.14 -9.11
C TRP A 22 16.15 1.59 -7.85
N TRP A 23 16.82 2.31 -6.95
CA TRP A 23 16.21 2.92 -5.77
C TRP A 23 15.09 3.90 -6.15
N GLU A 24 15.35 4.78 -7.11
CA GLU A 24 14.39 5.78 -7.60
C GLU A 24 13.15 5.15 -8.26
N ARG A 25 13.21 3.88 -8.65
CA ARG A 25 12.06 3.13 -9.22
C ARG A 25 11.17 2.50 -8.15
N LEU A 26 11.58 2.47 -6.88
CA LEU A 26 10.82 1.85 -5.81
C LEU A 26 9.37 2.36 -5.73
N PRO A 27 9.07 3.68 -5.81
CA PRO A 27 7.69 4.16 -5.81
C PRO A 27 6.85 3.58 -6.96
N MET A 28 7.44 3.44 -8.16
CA MET A 28 6.77 2.83 -9.31
C MET A 28 6.46 1.35 -9.07
N PHE A 29 7.38 0.59 -8.46
CA PHE A 29 7.10 -0.81 -8.11
C PHE A 29 6.01 -0.95 -7.05
N LEU A 30 5.98 -0.05 -6.06
CA LEU A 30 4.92 -0.06 -5.05
C LEU A 30 3.54 0.17 -5.69
N ARG A 31 3.43 1.14 -6.61
CA ARG A 31 2.20 1.38 -7.38
C ARG A 31 1.81 0.16 -8.22
N LEU A 32 2.77 -0.44 -8.93
CA LEU A 32 2.54 -1.63 -9.75
C LEU A 32 1.98 -2.80 -8.92
N ILE A 33 2.59 -3.08 -7.76
CA ILE A 33 2.15 -4.14 -6.86
C ILE A 33 0.74 -3.84 -6.31
N GLN A 34 0.43 -2.58 -5.98
CA GLN A 34 -0.92 -2.19 -5.55
C GLN A 34 -1.96 -2.40 -6.65
N MET A 35 -1.67 -1.99 -7.89
CA MET A 35 -2.56 -2.24 -9.03
C MET A 35 -2.76 -3.73 -9.28
N GLN A 36 -1.69 -4.53 -9.25
CA GLN A 36 -1.77 -5.98 -9.35
C GLN A 36 -2.67 -6.57 -8.26
N GLY A 37 -2.51 -6.11 -7.02
CA GLY A 37 -3.34 -6.53 -5.89
C GLY A 37 -4.82 -6.17 -6.07
N LEU A 38 -5.14 -5.02 -6.69
CA LEU A 38 -6.51 -4.64 -7.02
C LEU A 38 -7.08 -5.54 -8.12
N VAL A 39 -6.34 -5.77 -9.21
CA VAL A 39 -6.77 -6.67 -10.30
C VAL A 39 -7.03 -8.07 -9.78
N GLN A 40 -6.16 -8.61 -8.91
CA GLN A 40 -6.40 -9.91 -8.28
C GLN A 40 -7.67 -9.92 -7.41
N SER A 41 -8.04 -8.78 -6.84
CA SER A 41 -9.22 -8.63 -6.00
C SER A 41 -10.50 -8.37 -6.81
N SER A 42 -10.42 -8.16 -8.14
CA SER A 42 -11.57 -7.79 -8.97
C SER A 42 -12.66 -8.87 -9.02
N LYS A 43 -12.30 -10.13 -8.74
CA LYS A 43 -13.26 -11.23 -8.62
C LYS A 43 -14.24 -11.07 -7.45
N TYR A 44 -13.98 -10.13 -6.54
CA TYR A 44 -14.80 -9.84 -5.37
C TYR A 44 -15.62 -8.55 -5.53
N LEU A 45 -15.69 -7.95 -6.72
CA LEU A 45 -16.39 -6.68 -6.91
C LEU A 45 -17.86 -6.75 -6.45
N ASP A 46 -18.53 -7.88 -6.67
CA ASP A 46 -19.93 -8.12 -6.27
C ASP A 46 -20.07 -9.04 -5.04
N ASP A 47 -19.00 -9.20 -4.24
CA ASP A 47 -19.04 -10.04 -3.05
C ASP A 47 -19.96 -9.42 -1.97
N PRO A 48 -20.90 -10.18 -1.39
CA PRO A 48 -21.83 -9.66 -0.38
C PRO A 48 -21.19 -9.41 1.00
N ASP A 49 -19.97 -9.88 1.25
CA ASP A 49 -19.27 -9.67 2.52
C ASP A 49 -18.74 -8.22 2.63
N GLU A 50 -19.30 -7.46 3.55
CA GLU A 50 -18.94 -6.07 3.79
C GLU A 50 -17.46 -5.89 4.20
N ASN A 51 -16.83 -6.87 4.85
CA ASN A 51 -15.41 -6.78 5.18
C ASN A 51 -14.54 -6.87 3.92
N ILE A 52 -14.93 -7.72 2.97
CA ILE A 52 -14.27 -7.82 1.66
C ILE A 52 -14.44 -6.51 0.90
N GLN A 53 -15.66 -5.97 0.86
CA GLN A 53 -15.97 -4.69 0.22
C GLN A 53 -15.23 -3.51 0.86
N ALA A 54 -15.14 -3.46 2.20
CA ALA A 54 -14.37 -2.44 2.91
C ALA A 54 -12.89 -2.47 2.54
N GLY A 55 -12.29 -3.66 2.47
CA GLY A 55 -10.91 -3.84 2.03
C GLY A 55 -10.69 -3.41 0.57
N LEU A 56 -11.65 -3.70 -0.33
CA LEU A 56 -11.61 -3.23 -1.72
C LEU A 56 -11.64 -1.71 -1.80
N ARG A 57 -12.57 -1.06 -1.11
CA ARG A 57 -12.68 0.41 -1.07
C ARG A 57 -11.41 1.06 -0.52
N TYR A 58 -10.80 0.47 0.51
CA TYR A 58 -9.52 0.96 1.04
C TYR A 58 -8.39 0.88 0.01
N LYS A 59 -8.26 -0.24 -0.71
CA LYS A 59 -7.27 -0.40 -1.79
C LYS A 59 -7.49 0.62 -2.92
N ILE A 60 -8.74 0.77 -3.36
CA ILE A 60 -9.12 1.74 -4.40
C ILE A 60 -8.76 3.15 -3.96
N TYR A 61 -9.16 3.55 -2.74
CA TYR A 61 -8.83 4.86 -2.18
C TYR A 61 -7.32 5.13 -2.18
N CYS A 62 -6.51 4.15 -1.75
CA CYS A 62 -5.05 4.30 -1.77
C CYS A 62 -4.53 4.52 -3.19
N ILE A 63 -5.05 3.80 -4.19
CA ILE A 63 -4.62 3.94 -5.59
C ILE A 63 -5.05 5.30 -6.16
N GLU A 64 -6.29 5.72 -5.92
CA GLU A 64 -6.84 6.99 -6.42
C GLU A 64 -6.11 8.21 -5.84
N HIS A 65 -5.61 8.12 -4.61
CA HIS A 65 -4.92 9.20 -3.92
C HIS A 65 -3.38 9.07 -3.97
N ASP A 66 -2.86 8.15 -4.79
CA ASP A 66 -1.42 7.89 -4.92
C ASP A 66 -0.73 7.59 -3.58
N ILE A 67 -1.42 6.90 -2.68
CA ILE A 67 -0.93 6.51 -1.37
C ILE A 67 -0.25 5.13 -1.49
N PRO A 68 1.10 5.06 -1.38
CA PRO A 68 1.83 3.82 -1.56
C PRO A 68 1.64 2.87 -0.38
N TYR A 69 1.99 1.61 -0.59
CA TYR A 69 2.14 0.60 0.47
C TYR A 69 0.91 0.50 1.39
N LEU A 70 -0.28 0.55 0.79
CA LEU A 70 -1.57 0.46 1.49
C LEU A 70 -1.72 1.50 2.62
N GLY A 71 -1.11 2.67 2.48
CA GLY A 71 -1.20 3.74 3.44
C GLY A 71 -0.50 3.49 4.77
N PHE A 72 0.34 2.46 4.89
CA PHE A 72 1.00 2.12 6.16
C PHE A 72 1.80 3.29 6.79
N PHE A 73 2.32 4.20 5.95
CA PHE A 73 3.02 5.41 6.40
C PHE A 73 2.18 6.69 6.28
N ASP A 74 0.91 6.56 5.93
CA ASP A 74 -0.04 7.64 5.73
C ASP A 74 -1.09 7.67 6.87
N ARG A 75 -1.74 8.82 7.06
CA ARG A 75 -2.76 9.01 8.11
C ARG A 75 -4.02 8.18 7.88
N VAL A 76 -4.24 7.68 6.67
CA VAL A 76 -5.36 6.79 6.36
C VAL A 76 -5.25 5.44 7.10
N TYR A 77 -4.04 4.99 7.43
CA TYR A 77 -3.85 3.75 8.15
C TYR A 77 -4.12 3.91 9.65
N SER A 78 -4.86 2.95 10.20
CA SER A 78 -5.20 2.88 11.62
C SER A 78 -4.85 1.51 12.16
N GLU A 79 -4.02 1.44 13.19
CA GLU A 79 -3.71 0.18 13.87
C GLU A 79 -4.94 -0.45 14.53
N ALA A 80 -5.86 0.39 15.02
CA ALA A 80 -7.10 -0.07 15.64
C ALA A 80 -8.12 -0.61 14.62
N ARG A 81 -8.05 -0.14 13.37
CA ARG A 81 -8.93 -0.55 12.26
C ARG A 81 -8.12 -0.61 10.96
N PRO A 82 -7.26 -1.63 10.81
CA PRO A 82 -6.38 -1.72 9.66
C PRO A 82 -7.21 -1.93 8.39
N PHE A 83 -6.79 -1.27 7.30
CA PHE A 83 -7.39 -1.42 5.97
C PHE A 83 -8.89 -1.09 5.89
N ALA A 84 -9.39 -0.27 6.81
CA ALA A 84 -10.75 0.21 6.82
C ALA A 84 -10.75 1.75 6.82
N LEU A 85 -11.51 2.34 5.90
CA LEU A 85 -11.66 3.79 5.81
C LEU A 85 -12.58 4.27 6.93
N SER A 86 -12.13 5.26 7.70
CA SER A 86 -12.93 5.94 8.71
C SER A 86 -13.77 7.03 8.04
N PHE A 87 -14.74 6.65 7.21
CA PHE A 87 -15.72 7.62 6.75
C PHE A 87 -16.56 8.07 7.96
N ARG A 88 -16.52 9.37 8.30
CA ARG A 88 -17.69 9.96 8.98
C ARG A 88 -18.82 9.91 7.94
N GLN A 89 -19.85 9.13 8.23
CA GLN A 89 -21.11 9.26 7.50
C GLN A 89 -21.58 10.71 7.67
N ALA A 90 -21.65 11.43 6.56
CA ALA A 90 -22.40 12.68 6.45
C ALA A 90 -23.82 12.34 5.98
#